data_AF-A0A811KUC8-F1
#
_entry.id   AF-A0A811KUC8-F1
#
_cell.length_a   1.000
_cell.length_b   1.000
_cell.length_c   1.000
_cell.angle_alpha   90.00
_cell.angle_beta   90.00
_cell.angle_gamma   90.00
#
_symmetry.space_group_name_H-M   'P 1'
#
loop_
_entity.id
_entity.type
_entity.pdbx_description
1 polymer ?
#
loop_
_entity_poly.entity_id
_entity_poly.type
_entity_poly.pdbx_seq_one_letter_code
_entity_poly.pdbx_strand_id
1 'polypeptide(L)'
;MCLLRGYCVVLGLLFIILCSVNDVYGQFVKKGSSFEADSESRLRSLGILLSGGAKNEDRLKGPGPVDCECKESTVFVGIADGSGIDGEYVNEDYVSKEVVNECQCPKEDNHNSSSVTSTKYGYSDYCYLLKALNNATFEFEDRAIQIQWVQMLERLQSDVIFDASLSDKQKIVAIYGELLVFTANYPSTASSINNIYISEWRGFVANLEEVTVYTLYHVTDVVIELDSNGNCVLLDTLRKINSRVVNNDDIQKLIIDLRLILKGNKALSSKLADVYVIIANFLGSDNDRKAVVLGSYIDGYGYVGVLFSTASYYWRAQNLSPVISGSPCQLISSLNTAAGDTSLATVSQRNQIKKFTKKLANGFRKNLSVESRSKYFNVQLYQWLIIQPWATKVILSLKLGDYGTIGQMVSAISFKANAAPIDVPEPETSSFSPGDCSSTLDLIIKTPNQNTSLSQSVADAMSESWTRTQKARFSAYFRRINRLQNKYSGEDSLNKVCRIFKYWTRARMPRQQVFDIVVYKYGKGEKVAEWGTVREFCQCSGS
;
A
#
# COMPACT_ATOMS: atom_id res chain seq x y z
N MET A 1 -7.08 39.36 25.17
CA MET A 1 -7.89 38.85 24.05
C MET A 1 -7.08 38.20 22.91
N CYS A 2 -5.75 38.34 22.84
CA CYS A 2 -4.94 37.75 21.75
C CYS A 2 -4.51 36.28 21.94
N LEU A 3 -4.55 35.72 23.16
CA LEU A 3 -4.13 34.32 23.42
C LEU A 3 -5.15 33.25 22.96
N LEU A 4 -6.43 33.61 22.78
CA LEU A 4 -7.48 32.68 22.35
C LEU A 4 -7.53 32.44 20.83
N ARG A 5 -6.99 33.36 20.02
CA ARG A 5 -6.93 33.20 18.56
C ARG A 5 -5.83 32.22 18.11
N GLY A 6 -4.69 32.19 18.83
CA GLY A 6 -3.61 31.22 18.55
C GLY A 6 -4.04 29.76 18.78
N TYR A 7 -4.81 29.49 19.85
CA TYR A 7 -5.29 28.15 20.16
C TYR A 7 -6.32 27.62 19.15
N CYS A 8 -7.18 28.47 18.58
CA CYS A 8 -8.15 28.05 17.57
C CYS A 8 -7.49 27.73 16.22
N VAL A 9 -6.42 28.44 15.85
CA VAL A 9 -5.65 28.15 14.63
C VAL A 9 -4.84 26.87 14.78
N VAL A 10 -4.22 26.63 15.94
CA VAL A 10 -3.50 25.38 16.23
C VAL A 10 -4.44 24.18 16.32
N LEU A 11 -5.62 24.31 16.95
CA LEU A 11 -6.64 23.27 16.97
C LEU A 11 -7.25 23.03 15.58
N GLY A 12 -7.44 24.08 14.78
CA GLY A 12 -7.92 23.98 13.39
C GLY A 12 -6.91 23.27 12.48
N LEU A 13 -5.62 23.59 12.60
CA LEU A 13 -4.53 22.88 11.91
C LEU A 13 -4.41 21.42 12.38
N LEU A 14 -4.50 21.15 13.69
CA LEU A 14 -4.54 19.79 14.22
C LEU A 14 -5.77 19.01 13.73
N PHE A 15 -6.93 19.65 13.58
CA PHE A 15 -8.14 19.02 13.08
C PHE A 15 -8.08 18.76 11.57
N ILE A 16 -7.50 19.67 10.79
CA ILE A 16 -7.26 19.48 9.35
C ILE A 16 -6.21 18.39 9.12
N ILE A 17 -5.14 18.36 9.92
CA ILE A 17 -4.14 17.28 9.92
C ILE A 17 -4.78 15.95 10.36
N LEU A 18 -5.62 15.93 11.40
CA LEU A 18 -6.31 14.70 11.83
C LEU A 18 -7.40 14.23 10.85
N CYS A 19 -8.02 15.13 10.08
CA CYS A 19 -8.97 14.79 9.03
C CYS A 19 -8.27 14.33 7.74
N SER A 20 -7.16 14.96 7.35
CA SER A 20 -6.36 14.51 6.20
C SER A 20 -5.62 13.20 6.49
N VAL A 21 -5.12 13.01 7.71
CA VAL A 21 -4.57 11.73 8.19
C VAL A 21 -5.66 10.66 8.20
N ASN A 22 -6.86 10.90 8.77
CA ASN A 22 -7.93 9.87 8.76
C ASN A 22 -8.40 9.47 7.35
N ASP A 23 -8.38 10.37 6.35
CA ASP A 23 -8.72 10.05 4.97
C ASP A 23 -7.58 9.41 4.16
N VAL A 24 -6.33 9.49 4.63
CA VAL A 24 -5.15 8.85 4.03
C VAL A 24 -5.04 7.37 4.45
N TYR A 25 -5.36 7.04 5.71
CA TYR A 25 -5.17 5.67 6.24
C TYR A 25 -6.43 4.79 6.16
N GLY A 26 -7.60 5.39 5.97
CA GLY A 26 -8.86 4.68 5.70
C GLY A 26 -8.92 3.97 4.34
N GLN A 27 -7.87 4.04 3.51
CA GLN A 27 -7.74 3.33 2.23
C GLN A 27 -6.80 2.11 2.27
N PHE A 28 -6.05 1.89 3.36
CA PHE A 28 -5.11 0.76 3.44
C PHE A 28 -5.75 -0.54 3.96
N VAL A 29 -6.85 -0.40 4.68
CA VAL A 29 -7.80 -1.47 4.99
C VAL A 29 -9.13 -0.71 5.13
N LYS A 30 -10.15 -0.94 4.32
CA LYS A 30 -11.52 -0.56 4.71
C LYS A 30 -12.14 -1.77 5.39
N LYS A 31 -13.04 -1.55 6.36
CA LYS A 31 -13.79 -2.66 6.96
C LYS A 31 -14.68 -3.29 5.87
N GLY A 32 -14.22 -4.40 5.28
CA GLY A 32 -14.91 -5.08 4.18
C GLY A 32 -14.44 -4.71 2.77
N SER A 33 -13.28 -4.06 2.57
CA SER A 33 -12.68 -4.00 1.22
C SER A 33 -12.06 -5.35 0.86
N SER A 34 -12.40 -5.85 -0.33
CA SER A 34 -11.67 -6.90 -1.03
C SER A 34 -10.36 -6.33 -1.61
N PHE A 35 -9.46 -7.21 -2.08
CA PHE A 35 -8.23 -6.84 -2.79
C PHE A 35 -8.56 -5.94 -3.98
N GLU A 36 -9.66 -6.26 -4.66
CA GLU A 36 -10.29 -5.44 -5.69
C GLU A 36 -10.67 -4.06 -5.20
N ALA A 37 -11.38 -3.89 -4.08
CA ALA A 37 -11.80 -2.54 -3.68
C ALA A 37 -10.62 -1.61 -3.34
N ASP A 38 -9.55 -2.15 -2.75
CA ASP A 38 -8.35 -1.37 -2.42
C ASP A 38 -7.42 -1.21 -3.65
N SER A 39 -7.26 -2.24 -4.47
CA SER A 39 -6.50 -2.18 -5.73
C SER A 39 -7.22 -1.35 -6.80
N GLU A 40 -8.54 -1.44 -6.92
CA GLU A 40 -9.37 -0.59 -7.78
C GLU A 40 -9.35 0.86 -7.31
N SER A 41 -9.44 1.11 -6.00
CA SER A 41 -9.33 2.48 -5.48
C SER A 41 -7.98 3.10 -5.83
N ARG A 42 -6.91 2.29 -5.83
CA ARG A 42 -5.56 2.71 -6.24
C ARG A 42 -5.39 2.76 -7.76
N LEU A 43 -6.08 1.90 -8.50
CA LEU A 43 -6.12 1.93 -9.96
C LEU A 43 -6.80 3.22 -10.45
N ARG A 44 -7.91 3.60 -9.82
CA ARG A 44 -8.65 4.84 -10.14
C ARG A 44 -7.81 6.10 -9.91
N SER A 45 -6.76 6.00 -9.08
CA SER A 45 -5.79 7.08 -8.85
C SER A 45 -4.46 6.92 -9.62
N LEU A 46 -4.31 5.92 -10.51
CA LEU A 46 -3.11 5.81 -11.36
C LEU A 46 -2.89 7.02 -12.25
N GLY A 47 -3.98 7.58 -12.79
CA GLY A 47 -3.91 8.81 -13.57
C GLY A 47 -3.30 9.97 -12.77
N ILE A 48 -3.40 9.96 -11.43
CA ILE A 48 -2.72 10.93 -10.56
C ILE A 48 -1.23 10.60 -10.48
N LEU A 49 -0.84 9.34 -10.22
CA LEU A 49 0.58 8.92 -10.17
C LEU A 49 1.36 9.29 -11.44
N LEU A 50 0.73 9.07 -12.59
CA LEU A 50 1.31 9.30 -13.90
C LEU A 50 1.05 10.72 -14.44
N SER A 51 0.36 11.57 -13.66
CA SER A 51 0.19 12.98 -13.99
C SER A 51 1.36 13.84 -13.51
N GLY A 52 1.39 15.09 -13.97
CA GLY A 52 2.53 16.00 -13.79
C GLY A 52 3.59 15.80 -14.89
N GLY A 53 4.42 16.82 -15.11
CA GLY A 53 5.44 16.76 -16.17
C GLY A 53 4.97 17.20 -17.55
N ALA A 54 5.91 17.53 -18.43
CA ALA A 54 5.62 17.68 -19.85
C ALA A 54 5.19 16.32 -20.37
N LYS A 55 3.95 16.15 -20.86
CA LYS A 55 3.43 14.81 -21.25
C LYS A 55 3.93 14.30 -22.60
N ASN A 56 4.59 15.16 -23.38
CA ASN A 56 5.12 14.86 -24.71
C ASN A 56 6.53 15.45 -24.83
N GLU A 57 7.39 14.79 -25.60
CA GLU A 57 8.76 15.22 -25.87
C GLU A 57 8.83 16.65 -26.44
N ASP A 58 7.85 17.03 -27.27
CA ASP A 58 7.72 18.37 -27.87
C ASP A 58 7.45 19.52 -26.88
N ARG A 59 7.09 19.19 -25.62
CA ARG A 59 6.82 20.18 -24.56
C ARG A 59 7.97 20.30 -23.56
N LEU A 60 9.07 19.58 -23.78
CA LEU A 60 10.25 19.64 -22.91
C LEU A 60 10.98 20.96 -23.11
N LYS A 61 11.04 21.75 -22.04
CA LYS A 61 12.09 22.75 -21.91
C LYS A 61 13.29 22.03 -21.29
N GLY A 62 14.19 21.51 -22.13
CA GLY A 62 15.54 21.20 -21.65
C GLY A 62 16.15 22.45 -21.01
N PRO A 63 17.22 22.33 -20.19
CA PRO A 63 18.01 23.50 -19.86
C PRO A 63 18.42 24.15 -21.18
N GLY A 64 17.89 25.34 -21.46
CA GLY A 64 18.34 26.11 -22.61
C GLY A 64 19.86 26.32 -22.47
N PRO A 65 20.60 26.47 -23.58
CA PRO A 65 21.98 26.92 -23.47
C PRO A 65 21.97 28.16 -22.58
N VAL A 66 22.73 28.11 -21.48
CA VAL A 66 22.93 29.29 -20.64
C VAL A 66 23.81 30.22 -21.46
N ASP A 67 23.19 31.11 -22.23
CA ASP A 67 23.88 32.23 -22.86
C ASP A 67 24.29 33.19 -21.74
N CYS A 68 25.46 32.93 -21.15
CA CYS A 68 26.13 33.88 -20.28
C CYS A 68 26.64 35.05 -21.14
N GLU A 69 25.86 36.12 -21.28
CA GLU A 69 26.38 37.38 -21.83
C GLU A 69 27.32 38.03 -20.79
N CYS A 70 28.63 37.84 -20.95
CA CYS A 70 29.65 38.58 -20.19
C CYS A 70 29.70 40.03 -20.69
N LYS A 71 29.36 41.01 -19.83
CA LYS A 71 29.69 42.42 -20.06
C LYS A 71 30.86 42.82 -19.16
N GLU A 72 31.95 43.28 -19.78
CA GLU A 72 33.09 43.83 -19.06
C GLU A 72 32.73 45.15 -18.37
N SER A 73 33.00 45.27 -17.07
CA SER A 73 32.98 46.56 -16.36
C SER A 73 34.26 46.71 -15.54
N THR A 74 34.97 47.82 -15.75
CA THR A 74 36.17 48.20 -15.00
C THR A 74 35.81 48.98 -13.74
N VAL A 75 36.24 48.49 -12.57
CA VAL A 75 36.13 49.20 -11.29
C VAL A 75 37.52 49.56 -10.78
N PHE A 76 37.74 50.83 -10.43
CA PHE A 76 38.97 51.30 -9.77
C PHE A 76 38.83 51.16 -8.25
N VAL A 77 39.77 50.46 -7.60
CA VAL A 77 39.85 50.40 -6.13
C VAL A 77 40.82 51.48 -5.65
N GLY A 78 40.31 52.47 -4.90
CA GLY A 78 41.13 53.40 -4.13
C GLY A 78 41.13 52.98 -2.66
N ILE A 79 42.31 52.76 -2.09
CA ILE A 79 42.50 52.61 -0.64
C ILE A 79 42.79 54.01 -0.07
N ALA A 80 42.08 54.40 1.00
CA ALA A 80 42.37 55.59 1.79
C ALA A 80 42.76 55.15 3.22
N ASP A 81 43.94 55.58 3.65
CA ASP A 81 44.51 55.38 4.99
C ASP A 81 44.21 56.54 5.96
N GLY A 82 44.31 56.23 7.26
CA GLY A 82 44.60 57.16 8.38
C GLY A 82 43.74 56.87 9.62
N SER A 83 44.24 56.66 10.85
CA SER A 83 45.58 56.83 11.45
C SER A 83 45.62 56.20 12.85
N GLY A 84 46.76 55.62 13.26
CA GLY A 84 47.10 55.43 14.68
C GLY A 84 48.20 54.40 15.01
N ILE A 85 49.44 54.90 15.11
CA ILE A 85 50.55 54.44 15.98
C ILE A 85 51.63 53.50 15.38
N ASP A 86 52.79 54.14 15.15
CA ASP A 86 54.21 53.79 15.32
C ASP A 86 54.84 52.47 14.81
N GLY A 87 55.90 52.62 13.99
CA GLY A 87 57.11 51.78 14.07
C GLY A 87 57.61 51.10 12.80
N GLU A 88 58.32 51.85 11.94
CA GLU A 88 59.55 51.49 11.21
C GLU A 88 59.74 50.15 10.41
N TYR A 89 60.09 50.34 9.12
CA TYR A 89 60.89 49.50 8.18
C TYR A 89 60.29 48.24 7.49
N VAL A 90 59.95 48.34 6.18
CA VAL A 90 60.70 47.86 4.97
C VAL A 90 59.79 47.61 3.73
N ASN A 91 60.09 48.36 2.65
CA ASN A 91 60.04 48.19 1.18
C ASN A 91 58.94 47.47 0.34
N GLU A 92 58.43 48.29 -0.61
CA GLU A 92 58.38 48.19 -2.10
C GLU A 92 57.43 47.22 -2.86
N ASP A 93 56.60 47.90 -3.68
CA ASP A 93 56.07 47.57 -5.00
C ASP A 93 55.21 46.32 -5.22
N TYR A 94 53.91 46.52 -5.55
CA TYR A 94 53.21 45.92 -6.71
C TYR A 94 51.77 46.45 -6.78
N VAL A 95 51.46 47.28 -7.78
CA VAL A 95 50.09 47.64 -8.18
C VAL A 95 49.67 46.69 -9.31
N SER A 96 48.74 45.77 -9.05
CA SER A 96 48.12 44.92 -10.09
C SER A 96 46.69 45.37 -10.37
N LYS A 97 46.38 45.56 -11.66
CA LYS A 97 45.01 45.72 -12.17
C LYS A 97 44.37 44.32 -12.23
N GLU A 98 43.32 44.07 -11.46
CA GLU A 98 42.47 42.88 -11.67
C GLU A 98 41.25 43.24 -12.53
N VAL A 99 41.09 42.51 -13.63
CA VAL A 99 39.85 42.43 -14.41
C VAL A 99 38.98 41.39 -13.71
N VAL A 100 37.90 41.81 -13.06
CA VAL A 100 36.94 40.90 -12.42
C VAL A 100 35.83 40.57 -13.42
N ASN A 101 35.77 39.32 -13.87
CA ASN A 101 34.63 38.80 -14.62
C ASN A 101 33.53 38.38 -13.64
N GLU A 102 32.55 39.25 -13.38
CA GLU A 102 31.32 38.84 -12.67
C GLU A 102 30.28 38.30 -13.68
N CYS A 103 30.15 36.98 -13.73
CA CYS A 103 28.99 36.32 -14.35
C CYS A 103 27.84 36.31 -13.34
N GLN A 104 26.85 37.20 -13.49
CA GLN A 104 25.61 37.16 -12.70
C GLN A 104 24.55 36.30 -13.41
N CYS A 105 24.36 35.07 -12.95
CA CYS A 105 23.11 34.33 -13.18
C CYS A 105 22.07 34.76 -12.13
N PRO A 106 20.76 34.80 -12.44
CA PRO A 106 19.73 34.99 -11.42
C PRO A 106 19.87 33.89 -10.36
N LYS A 107 20.13 34.31 -9.12
CA LYS A 107 20.24 33.42 -7.96
C LYS A 107 18.86 32.79 -7.70
N GLU A 108 18.73 31.48 -7.88
CA GLU A 108 17.85 30.70 -7.02
C GLU A 108 18.63 30.38 -5.75
N ASP A 109 18.11 30.83 -4.61
CA ASP A 109 18.80 30.84 -3.33
C ASP A 109 19.20 29.44 -2.84
N ASN A 110 20.38 29.42 -2.25
CA ASN A 110 21.20 28.28 -1.81
C ASN A 110 20.63 27.46 -0.64
N HIS A 111 20.89 26.15 -0.65
CA HIS A 111 21.93 25.59 0.24
C HIS A 111 22.51 24.23 -0.23
N ASN A 112 23.79 24.30 -0.65
CA ASN A 112 24.91 23.33 -0.56
C ASN A 112 24.89 21.96 -1.26
N SER A 113 25.19 22.01 -2.56
CA SER A 113 26.23 21.30 -3.32
C SER A 113 26.69 19.88 -2.92
N SER A 114 26.38 18.92 -3.80
CA SER A 114 27.40 18.31 -4.67
C SER A 114 26.73 17.90 -5.98
N SER A 115 27.34 18.26 -7.11
CA SER A 115 26.73 18.17 -8.45
C SER A 115 26.40 16.73 -8.83
N VAL A 116 25.12 16.37 -8.75
CA VAL A 116 24.60 15.13 -9.33
C VAL A 116 24.31 15.41 -10.80
N THR A 117 25.00 14.66 -11.66
CA THR A 117 24.79 14.41 -13.10
C THR A 117 23.74 15.27 -13.82
N SER A 118 24.14 15.94 -14.90
CA SER A 118 23.21 16.60 -15.83
C SER A 118 22.14 15.60 -16.29
N THR A 119 20.91 15.82 -15.86
CA THR A 119 19.77 15.01 -16.27
C THR A 119 19.22 15.52 -17.60
N LYS A 120 18.80 14.62 -18.50
CA LYS A 120 18.11 14.97 -19.75
C LYS A 120 16.80 15.73 -19.45
N TYR A 121 16.17 15.43 -18.31
CA TYR A 121 14.90 15.98 -17.88
C TYR A 121 15.04 16.75 -16.57
N GLY A 122 14.46 17.95 -16.52
CA GLY A 122 14.37 18.73 -15.28
C GLY A 122 13.38 18.11 -14.30
N TYR A 123 13.49 18.44 -13.01
CA TYR A 123 12.58 17.91 -11.98
C TYR A 123 11.10 18.16 -12.33
N SER A 124 10.78 19.29 -12.97
CA SER A 124 9.43 19.64 -13.41
C SER A 124 8.83 18.65 -14.41
N ASP A 125 9.67 17.99 -15.21
CA ASP A 125 9.29 17.19 -16.38
C ASP A 125 8.82 15.79 -16.02
N TYR A 126 9.20 15.30 -14.84
CA TYR A 126 8.78 14.00 -14.33
C TYR A 126 7.31 14.01 -13.87
N CYS A 127 6.63 12.87 -14.04
CA CYS A 127 5.35 12.60 -13.39
C CYS A 127 5.52 12.46 -11.86
N TYR A 128 4.43 12.49 -11.09
CA TYR A 128 4.51 12.42 -9.62
C TYR A 128 5.26 11.18 -9.11
N LEU A 129 5.06 10.02 -9.75
CA LEU A 129 5.79 8.80 -9.41
C LEU A 129 7.30 8.96 -9.64
N LEU A 130 7.72 9.37 -10.85
CA LEU A 130 9.14 9.52 -11.16
C LEU A 130 9.79 10.66 -10.38
N LYS A 131 9.04 11.72 -10.00
CA LYS A 131 9.50 12.77 -9.07
C LYS A 131 9.84 12.20 -7.70
N ALA A 132 8.96 11.37 -7.15
CA ALA A 132 9.19 10.74 -5.84
C ALA A 132 10.37 9.78 -5.89
N LEU A 133 10.52 9.01 -6.97
CA LEU A 133 11.68 8.14 -7.20
C LEU A 133 12.98 8.92 -7.40
N ASN A 134 12.95 10.04 -8.12
CA ASN A 134 14.12 10.88 -8.35
C ASN A 134 14.62 11.52 -7.04
N ASN A 135 13.72 11.88 -6.11
CA ASN A 135 14.10 12.38 -4.80
C ASN A 135 14.85 11.35 -3.94
N ALA A 136 14.61 10.05 -4.16
CA ALA A 136 15.29 8.98 -3.43
C ALA A 136 16.74 8.75 -3.90
N THR A 137 17.17 9.38 -5.00
CA THR A 137 18.56 9.29 -5.50
C THR A 137 19.57 9.65 -4.42
N PHE A 138 19.25 10.65 -3.58
CA PHE A 138 20.13 11.11 -2.50
C PHE A 138 20.21 10.15 -1.31
N GLU A 139 19.33 9.15 -1.24
CA GLU A 139 19.36 8.11 -0.18
C GLU A 139 20.32 6.96 -0.52
N PHE A 140 20.86 6.92 -1.74
CA PHE A 140 21.83 5.90 -2.15
C PHE A 140 23.25 6.33 -1.84
N GLU A 141 23.99 5.51 -1.10
CA GLU A 141 25.36 5.83 -0.68
C GLU A 141 26.37 5.78 -1.83
N ASP A 142 26.12 4.93 -2.84
CA ASP A 142 27.04 4.70 -3.96
C ASP A 142 26.67 5.53 -5.20
N ARG A 143 27.61 6.34 -5.67
CA ARG A 143 27.47 7.18 -6.86
C ARG A 143 27.21 6.37 -8.14
N ALA A 144 27.77 5.18 -8.28
CA ALA A 144 27.51 4.32 -9.43
C ALA A 144 26.03 3.87 -9.46
N ILE A 145 25.47 3.53 -8.28
CA ILE A 145 24.05 3.19 -8.13
C ILE A 145 23.17 4.40 -8.45
N GLN A 146 23.54 5.58 -7.98
CA GLN A 146 22.81 6.82 -8.30
C GLN A 146 22.75 7.07 -9.82
N ILE A 147 23.87 6.89 -10.54
CA ILE A 147 23.91 7.06 -12.00
C ILE A 147 22.98 6.06 -12.69
N GLN A 148 23.04 4.79 -12.32
CA GLN A 148 22.19 3.75 -12.91
C GLN A 148 20.71 3.99 -12.60
N TRP A 149 20.39 4.50 -11.41
CA TRP A 149 19.05 4.87 -11.02
C TRP A 149 18.50 6.01 -11.89
N VAL A 150 19.25 7.10 -12.00
CA VAL A 150 18.84 8.25 -12.82
C VAL A 150 18.67 7.85 -14.28
N GLN A 151 19.59 7.06 -14.84
CA GLN A 151 19.46 6.54 -16.20
C GLN A 151 18.20 5.68 -16.39
N MET A 152 17.87 4.83 -15.42
CA MET A 152 16.62 4.07 -15.45
C MET A 152 15.40 5.00 -15.43
N LEU A 153 15.38 6.05 -14.59
CA LEU A 153 14.28 7.02 -14.54
C LEU A 153 14.13 7.81 -15.85
N GLU A 154 15.23 8.20 -16.48
CA GLU A 154 15.21 8.88 -17.78
C GLU A 154 14.66 7.98 -18.89
N ARG A 155 15.06 6.70 -18.92
CA ARG A 155 14.49 5.72 -19.86
C ARG A 155 13.01 5.52 -19.61
N LEU A 156 12.57 5.35 -18.36
CA LEU A 156 11.16 5.23 -18.02
C LEU A 156 10.37 6.47 -18.45
N GLN A 157 10.92 7.67 -18.27
CA GLN A 157 10.26 8.90 -18.72
C GLN A 157 10.11 8.93 -20.25
N SER A 158 11.18 8.62 -20.98
CA SER A 158 11.22 8.60 -22.44
C SER A 158 10.32 7.53 -23.04
N ASP A 159 10.53 6.28 -22.64
CA ASP A 159 10.05 5.11 -23.37
C ASP A 159 8.72 4.59 -22.82
N VAL A 160 8.36 4.98 -21.59
CA VAL A 160 7.13 4.52 -20.92
C VAL A 160 6.16 5.66 -20.66
N ILE A 161 6.61 6.77 -20.07
CA ILE A 161 5.70 7.87 -19.72
C ILE A 161 5.22 8.61 -20.97
N PHE A 162 6.10 8.91 -21.93
CA PHE A 162 5.74 9.62 -23.16
C PHE A 162 5.11 8.74 -24.23
N ASP A 163 5.20 7.42 -24.12
CA ASP A 163 4.54 6.54 -25.06
C ASP A 163 3.02 6.64 -24.92
N ALA A 164 2.38 7.23 -25.93
CA ALA A 164 0.94 7.40 -26.00
C ALA A 164 0.19 6.11 -26.37
N SER A 165 0.90 5.09 -26.88
CA SER A 165 0.33 3.78 -27.19
C SER A 165 0.09 2.92 -25.94
N LEU A 166 0.80 3.20 -24.85
CA LEU A 166 0.64 2.51 -23.58
C LEU A 166 -0.48 3.12 -22.74
N SER A 167 -1.36 2.26 -22.22
CA SER A 167 -2.31 2.62 -21.17
C SER A 167 -1.60 2.87 -19.83
N ASP A 168 -2.23 3.63 -18.93
CA ASP A 168 -1.71 3.88 -17.57
C ASP A 168 -1.39 2.56 -16.82
N LYS A 169 -2.20 1.53 -17.03
CA LYS A 169 -1.96 0.19 -16.46
C LYS A 169 -0.67 -0.44 -16.99
N GLN A 170 -0.47 -0.40 -18.31
CA GLN A 170 0.76 -0.93 -18.94
C GLN A 170 2.00 -0.13 -18.50
N LYS A 171 1.88 1.18 -18.33
CA LYS A 171 2.98 2.03 -17.83
C LYS A 171 3.41 1.61 -16.43
N ILE A 172 2.45 1.36 -15.52
CA ILE A 172 2.75 0.91 -14.16
C ILE A 172 3.40 -0.48 -14.15
N VAL A 173 2.92 -1.41 -14.98
CA VAL A 173 3.52 -2.74 -15.14
C VAL A 173 4.99 -2.62 -15.57
N ALA A 174 5.28 -1.77 -16.56
CA ALA A 174 6.65 -1.54 -17.05
C ALA A 174 7.54 -0.90 -15.96
N ILE A 175 7.06 0.15 -15.29
CA ILE A 175 7.79 0.81 -14.21
C ILE A 175 8.10 -0.17 -13.07
N TYR A 176 7.11 -0.96 -12.63
CA TYR A 176 7.32 -1.93 -11.57
C TYR A 176 8.31 -3.04 -11.99
N GLY A 177 8.26 -3.48 -13.24
CA GLY A 177 9.23 -4.41 -13.80
C GLY A 177 10.67 -3.88 -13.73
N GLU A 178 10.92 -2.65 -14.17
CA GLU A 178 12.24 -2.02 -14.07
C GLU A 178 12.70 -1.86 -12.62
N LEU A 179 11.80 -1.50 -11.69
CA LEU A 179 12.11 -1.45 -10.26
C LEU A 179 12.52 -2.82 -9.69
N LEU A 180 11.86 -3.90 -10.12
CA LEU A 180 12.25 -5.26 -9.72
C LEU A 180 13.65 -5.63 -10.22
N VAL A 181 13.97 -5.28 -11.47
CA VAL A 181 15.31 -5.53 -12.05
C VAL A 181 16.36 -4.71 -11.31
N PHE A 182 16.08 -3.43 -11.07
CA PHE A 182 17.00 -2.55 -10.35
C PHE A 182 17.27 -3.04 -8.93
N THR A 183 16.23 -3.41 -8.18
CA THR A 183 16.38 -3.93 -6.81
C THR A 183 17.00 -5.32 -6.75
N ALA A 184 16.91 -6.11 -7.81
CA ALA A 184 17.68 -7.36 -7.94
C ALA A 184 19.18 -7.10 -8.13
N ASN A 185 19.55 -6.12 -8.98
CA ASN A 185 20.94 -5.70 -9.16
C ASN A 185 21.53 -5.00 -7.93
N TYR A 186 20.70 -4.25 -7.19
CA TYR A 186 21.11 -3.46 -6.03
C TYR A 186 20.23 -3.74 -4.80
N PRO A 187 20.33 -4.92 -4.17
CA PRO A 187 19.42 -5.33 -3.09
C PRO A 187 19.39 -4.41 -1.87
N SER A 188 20.49 -3.70 -1.60
CA SER A 188 20.57 -2.71 -0.51
C SER A 188 19.58 -1.55 -0.68
N THR A 189 19.21 -1.21 -1.92
CA THR A 189 18.30 -0.11 -2.25
C THR A 189 16.82 -0.46 -2.05
N ALA A 190 16.49 -1.75 -2.01
CA ALA A 190 15.11 -2.24 -2.01
C ALA A 190 14.28 -1.68 -0.84
N SER A 191 14.88 -1.54 0.35
CA SER A 191 14.20 -0.97 1.50
C SER A 191 13.91 0.52 1.30
N SER A 192 14.88 1.30 0.83
CA SER A 192 14.72 2.74 0.59
C SER A 192 13.62 2.99 -0.45
N ILE A 193 13.70 2.30 -1.59
CA ILE A 193 12.73 2.44 -2.69
C ILE A 193 11.32 2.07 -2.25
N ASN A 194 11.12 0.88 -1.67
CA ASN A 194 9.78 0.42 -1.28
C ASN A 194 9.11 1.31 -0.23
N ASN A 195 9.91 2.05 0.54
CA ASN A 195 9.46 2.91 1.62
C ASN A 195 9.16 4.36 1.20
N ILE A 196 9.36 4.72 -0.06
CA ILE A 196 8.99 6.03 -0.60
C ILE A 196 7.47 6.17 -0.54
N TYR A 197 7.00 7.23 0.10
CA TYR A 197 5.60 7.58 0.19
C TYR A 197 5.26 8.69 -0.80
N ILE A 198 4.22 8.47 -1.62
CA ILE A 198 3.76 9.41 -2.64
C ILE A 198 2.46 10.02 -2.14
N SER A 199 2.52 11.30 -1.77
CA SER A 199 1.44 11.99 -1.07
C SER A 199 0.16 12.12 -1.90
N GLU A 200 0.33 12.35 -3.20
CA GLU A 200 -0.71 12.57 -4.20
C GLU A 200 -1.49 11.29 -4.47
N TRP A 201 -0.80 10.16 -4.46
CA TRP A 201 -1.40 8.83 -4.59
C TRP A 201 -1.87 8.26 -3.26
N ARG A 202 -1.36 8.79 -2.14
CA ARG A 202 -1.57 8.29 -0.79
C ARG A 202 -1.12 6.83 -0.64
N GLY A 203 -0.01 6.49 -1.30
CA GLY A 203 0.51 5.13 -1.40
C GLY A 203 2.03 5.08 -1.27
N PHE A 204 2.55 3.92 -0.88
CA PHE A 204 3.98 3.63 -0.93
C PHE A 204 4.35 2.99 -2.26
N VAL A 205 5.59 3.16 -2.72
CA VAL A 205 6.09 2.45 -3.91
C VAL A 205 5.95 0.93 -3.79
N ALA A 206 6.07 0.36 -2.58
CA ALA A 206 5.78 -1.05 -2.32
C ALA A 206 4.36 -1.49 -2.75
N ASN A 207 3.40 -0.56 -2.84
CA ASN A 207 2.04 -0.84 -3.27
C ASN A 207 1.92 -1.02 -4.80
N LEU A 208 2.95 -0.68 -5.58
CA LEU A 208 2.95 -0.92 -7.03
C LEU A 208 2.93 -2.41 -7.36
N GLU A 209 3.51 -3.27 -6.51
CA GLU A 209 3.41 -4.73 -6.64
C GLU A 209 1.95 -5.17 -6.66
N GLU A 210 1.17 -4.73 -5.68
CA GLU A 210 -0.24 -5.08 -5.53
C GLU A 210 -1.07 -4.65 -6.75
N VAL A 211 -0.88 -3.40 -7.19
CA VAL A 211 -1.58 -2.84 -8.36
C VAL A 211 -1.21 -3.57 -9.64
N THR A 212 0.06 -3.95 -9.78
CA THR A 212 0.55 -4.68 -10.95
C THR A 212 -0.03 -6.10 -10.98
N VAL A 213 -0.02 -6.80 -9.85
CA VAL A 213 -0.63 -8.14 -9.74
C VAL A 213 -2.12 -8.07 -10.08
N TYR A 214 -2.85 -7.09 -9.52
CA TYR A 214 -4.26 -6.90 -9.83
C TYR A 214 -4.52 -6.57 -11.31
N THR A 215 -3.60 -5.88 -11.97
CA THR A 215 -3.71 -5.57 -13.41
C THR A 215 -3.57 -6.82 -14.28
N LEU A 216 -2.73 -7.77 -13.87
CA LEU A 216 -2.28 -8.86 -14.75
C LEU A 216 -2.86 -10.22 -14.42
N TYR A 217 -3.36 -10.46 -13.20
CA TYR A 217 -3.73 -11.82 -12.77
C TYR A 217 -4.80 -12.50 -13.62
N HIS A 218 -5.65 -11.73 -14.32
CA HIS A 218 -6.67 -12.22 -15.25
C HIS A 218 -6.13 -12.64 -16.62
N VAL A 219 -4.91 -12.24 -16.97
CA VAL A 219 -4.28 -12.49 -18.29
C VAL A 219 -2.97 -13.26 -18.16
N THR A 220 -2.63 -13.71 -16.94
CA THR A 220 -1.38 -14.42 -16.64
C THR A 220 -1.37 -15.83 -17.25
N ASP A 221 -2.53 -16.43 -17.48
CA ASP A 221 -2.68 -17.73 -18.12
C ASP A 221 -2.05 -17.78 -19.52
N VAL A 222 -2.23 -16.74 -20.33
CA VAL A 222 -1.68 -16.61 -21.69
C VAL A 222 -0.15 -16.80 -21.72
N VAL A 223 0.54 -16.41 -20.64
CA VAL A 223 2.01 -16.50 -20.56
C VAL A 223 2.49 -17.93 -20.30
N ILE A 224 1.65 -18.76 -19.70
CA ILE A 224 2.00 -20.12 -19.26
C ILE A 224 1.19 -21.23 -19.96
N GLU A 225 0.24 -20.86 -20.82
CA GLU A 225 -0.56 -21.80 -21.60
C GLU A 225 0.29 -22.53 -22.64
N LEU A 226 0.28 -23.87 -22.59
CA LEU A 226 1.06 -24.69 -23.50
C LEU A 226 0.35 -24.84 -24.86
N ASP A 227 1.09 -24.59 -25.94
CA ASP A 227 0.67 -24.91 -27.30
C ASP A 227 0.70 -26.43 -27.58
N SER A 228 0.34 -26.82 -28.81
CA SER A 228 0.36 -28.22 -29.26
C SER A 228 1.74 -28.88 -29.19
N ASN A 229 2.82 -28.10 -29.14
CA ASN A 229 4.20 -28.57 -29.05
C ASN A 229 4.71 -28.59 -27.59
N GLY A 230 3.88 -28.20 -26.63
CA GLY A 230 4.28 -28.08 -25.22
C GLY A 230 5.22 -26.90 -24.97
N ASN A 231 5.09 -25.82 -25.72
CA ASN A 231 5.76 -24.54 -25.51
C ASN A 231 4.79 -23.47 -25.03
N CYS A 232 5.28 -22.44 -24.37
CA CYS A 232 4.52 -21.24 -24.02
C CYS A 232 5.44 -20.03 -24.01
N VAL A 233 4.86 -18.83 -23.93
CA VAL A 233 5.59 -17.56 -24.00
C VAL A 233 6.69 -17.50 -22.92
N LEU A 234 6.41 -17.95 -21.70
CA LEU A 234 7.42 -18.03 -20.64
C LEU A 234 8.63 -18.88 -21.06
N LEU A 235 8.40 -20.09 -21.57
CA LEU A 235 9.48 -21.00 -21.94
C LEU A 235 10.30 -20.44 -23.09
N ASP A 236 9.66 -19.78 -24.06
CA ASP A 236 10.35 -19.12 -25.17
C ASP A 236 11.17 -17.92 -24.71
N THR A 237 10.65 -17.12 -23.78
CA THR A 237 11.42 -16.03 -23.16
C THR A 237 12.65 -16.56 -22.43
N LEU A 238 12.50 -17.63 -21.63
CA LEU A 238 13.63 -18.22 -20.91
C LEU A 238 14.69 -18.78 -21.86
N ARG A 239 14.31 -19.39 -22.99
CA ARG A 239 15.26 -19.89 -24.01
C ARG A 239 16.11 -18.79 -24.65
N LYS A 240 15.57 -17.58 -24.73
CA LYS A 240 16.26 -16.42 -25.33
C LYS A 240 17.27 -15.79 -24.37
N ILE A 241 17.30 -16.22 -23.10
CA ILE A 241 18.32 -15.75 -22.15
C ILE A 241 19.68 -16.19 -22.65
N ASN A 242 20.47 -15.21 -23.08
CA ASN A 242 21.87 -15.37 -23.46
C ASN A 242 22.71 -14.49 -22.54
N SER A 243 23.22 -15.08 -21.46
CA SER A 243 23.97 -14.37 -20.43
C SER A 243 25.20 -15.16 -20.01
N ARG A 244 26.27 -14.44 -19.64
CA ARG A 244 27.47 -15.05 -19.03
C ARG A 244 27.24 -15.47 -17.57
N VAL A 245 26.18 -14.95 -16.94
CA VAL A 245 25.85 -15.19 -15.53
C VAL A 245 25.06 -16.49 -15.34
N VAL A 246 24.22 -16.86 -16.32
CA VAL A 246 23.32 -18.00 -16.20
C VAL A 246 23.64 -19.02 -17.28
N ASN A 247 23.99 -20.25 -16.89
CA ASN A 247 24.31 -21.31 -17.84
C ASN A 247 23.04 -21.76 -18.58
N ASN A 248 23.16 -21.92 -19.90
CA ASN A 248 22.13 -22.48 -20.77
C ASN A 248 21.62 -23.84 -20.28
N ASP A 249 22.49 -24.72 -19.78
CA ASP A 249 22.06 -26.04 -19.29
C ASP A 249 21.10 -25.93 -18.09
N ASP A 250 21.34 -24.96 -17.20
CA ASP A 250 20.49 -24.74 -16.03
C ASP A 250 19.16 -24.10 -16.43
N ILE A 251 19.16 -23.22 -17.44
CA ILE A 251 17.93 -22.70 -18.05
C ILE A 251 17.13 -23.82 -18.73
N GLN A 252 17.78 -24.76 -19.43
CA GLN A 252 17.09 -25.90 -20.02
C GLN A 252 16.48 -26.82 -18.96
N LYS A 253 17.17 -27.07 -17.84
CA LYS A 253 16.58 -27.81 -16.70
C LYS A 253 15.35 -27.10 -16.14
N LEU A 254 15.44 -25.79 -15.91
CA LEU A 254 14.30 -24.97 -15.47
C LEU A 254 13.11 -25.09 -16.44
N ILE A 255 13.36 -25.01 -17.75
CA ILE A 255 12.33 -25.15 -18.79
C ILE A 255 11.68 -26.53 -18.74
N ILE A 256 12.46 -27.61 -18.53
CA ILE A 256 11.94 -28.97 -18.40
C ILE A 256 11.01 -29.07 -17.18
N ASP A 257 11.46 -28.57 -16.02
CA ASP A 257 10.69 -28.61 -14.77
C ASP A 257 9.38 -27.81 -14.88
N LEU A 258 9.44 -26.61 -15.45
CA LEU A 258 8.26 -25.78 -15.71
C LEU A 258 7.28 -26.48 -16.66
N ARG A 259 7.78 -27.09 -17.75
CA ARG A 259 6.92 -27.83 -18.68
C ARG A 259 6.20 -28.99 -18.01
N LEU A 260 6.86 -29.71 -17.09
CA LEU A 260 6.23 -30.80 -16.33
C LEU A 260 5.08 -30.28 -15.45
N ILE A 261 5.27 -29.15 -14.77
CA ILE A 261 4.21 -28.50 -13.98
C ILE A 261 3.03 -28.12 -14.87
N LEU A 262 3.31 -27.46 -16.00
CA LEU A 262 2.29 -26.93 -16.89
C LEU A 262 1.47 -28.02 -17.60
N LYS A 263 2.09 -29.17 -17.89
CA LYS A 263 1.41 -30.37 -18.42
C LYS A 263 0.56 -31.10 -17.38
N GLY A 264 0.78 -30.87 -16.08
CA GLY A 264 0.05 -31.54 -15.01
C GLY A 264 -1.46 -31.23 -15.04
N ASN A 265 -2.27 -32.12 -14.49
CA ASN A 265 -3.74 -31.95 -14.40
C ASN A 265 -4.18 -31.12 -13.17
N LYS A 266 -3.34 -30.14 -12.76
CA LYS A 266 -3.66 -29.25 -11.64
C LYS A 266 -4.48 -28.05 -12.14
N ALA A 267 -5.29 -27.48 -11.26
CA ALA A 267 -5.93 -26.18 -11.53
C ALA A 267 -4.87 -25.10 -11.81
N LEU A 268 -5.22 -24.11 -12.63
CA LEU A 268 -4.33 -23.01 -13.04
C LEU A 268 -3.67 -22.31 -11.84
N SER A 269 -4.44 -22.03 -10.79
CA SER A 269 -3.94 -21.39 -9.56
C SER A 269 -2.85 -22.21 -8.86
N SER A 270 -2.98 -23.55 -8.85
CA SER A 270 -1.94 -24.45 -8.34
C SER A 270 -0.73 -24.53 -9.26
N LYS A 271 -0.93 -24.50 -10.59
CA LYS A 271 0.19 -24.43 -11.55
C LYS A 271 0.99 -23.15 -11.34
N LEU A 272 0.34 -21.99 -11.20
CA LEU A 272 1.02 -20.72 -10.96
C LEU A 272 1.77 -20.70 -9.62
N ALA A 273 1.19 -21.28 -8.57
CA ALA A 273 1.90 -21.44 -7.30
C ALA A 273 3.16 -22.31 -7.44
N ASP A 274 3.09 -23.41 -8.19
CA ASP A 274 4.25 -24.28 -8.45
C ASP A 274 5.30 -23.60 -9.34
N VAL A 275 4.88 -22.82 -10.35
CA VAL A 275 5.75 -22.00 -11.20
C VAL A 275 6.56 -21.02 -10.33
N TYR A 276 5.91 -20.34 -9.39
CA TYR A 276 6.61 -19.47 -8.44
C TYR A 276 7.67 -20.23 -7.65
N VAL A 277 7.35 -21.40 -7.10
CA VAL A 277 8.29 -22.20 -6.29
C VAL A 277 9.50 -22.62 -7.10
N ILE A 278 9.30 -23.14 -8.31
CA ILE A 278 10.40 -23.59 -9.17
C ILE A 278 11.30 -22.42 -9.58
N ILE A 279 10.71 -21.29 -9.99
CA ILE A 279 11.51 -20.10 -10.31
C ILE A 279 12.24 -19.60 -9.06
N ALA A 280 11.59 -19.52 -7.90
CA ALA A 280 12.21 -19.05 -6.66
C ALA A 280 13.42 -19.91 -6.26
N ASN A 281 13.28 -21.24 -6.36
CA ASN A 281 14.36 -22.18 -6.09
C ASN A 281 15.52 -22.04 -7.08
N PHE A 282 15.22 -21.85 -8.37
CA PHE A 282 16.23 -21.63 -9.41
C PHE A 282 17.03 -20.35 -9.19
N LEU A 283 16.34 -19.28 -8.78
CA LEU A 283 16.95 -17.98 -8.49
C LEU A 283 17.82 -18.01 -7.22
N GLY A 284 17.36 -18.70 -6.16
CA GLY A 284 18.09 -18.82 -4.91
C GLY A 284 18.50 -17.48 -4.29
N SER A 285 19.71 -17.40 -3.75
CA SER A 285 20.30 -16.16 -3.20
C SER A 285 21.17 -15.39 -4.21
N ASP A 286 21.23 -15.83 -5.48
CA ASP A 286 22.08 -15.26 -6.52
C ASP A 286 21.40 -14.03 -7.15
N ASN A 287 21.93 -12.84 -6.86
CA ASN A 287 21.35 -11.57 -7.28
C ASN A 287 21.55 -11.28 -8.77
N ASP A 288 22.70 -11.65 -9.34
CA ASP A 288 22.98 -11.44 -10.75
C ASP A 288 22.07 -12.32 -11.60
N ARG A 289 21.87 -13.58 -11.18
CA ARG A 289 20.88 -14.48 -11.78
C ARG A 289 19.47 -13.94 -11.68
N LYS A 290 19.07 -13.40 -10.52
CA LYS A 290 17.76 -12.73 -10.35
C LYS A 290 17.59 -11.59 -11.34
N ALA A 291 18.56 -10.70 -11.45
CA ALA A 291 18.46 -9.57 -12.35
C ALA A 291 18.30 -10.00 -13.81
N VAL A 292 19.08 -10.98 -14.27
CA VAL A 292 19.01 -11.50 -15.65
C VAL A 292 17.67 -12.17 -15.93
N VAL A 293 17.25 -13.09 -15.05
CA VAL A 293 16.05 -13.90 -15.28
C VAL A 293 14.80 -13.07 -15.09
N LEU A 294 14.68 -12.32 -13.99
CA LEU A 294 13.52 -11.48 -13.73
C LEU A 294 13.44 -10.29 -14.68
N GLY A 295 14.57 -9.82 -15.21
CA GLY A 295 14.65 -8.77 -16.23
C GLY A 295 14.42 -9.23 -17.67
N SER A 296 14.13 -10.51 -17.88
CA SER A 296 13.77 -11.00 -19.21
C SER A 296 12.36 -10.53 -19.59
N TYR A 297 12.24 -9.89 -20.75
CA TYR A 297 10.98 -9.32 -21.25
C TYR A 297 10.08 -10.39 -21.89
N ILE A 298 8.80 -10.32 -21.58
CA ILE A 298 7.70 -11.12 -22.10
C ILE A 298 6.81 -10.17 -22.89
N ASP A 299 6.78 -10.38 -24.21
CA ASP A 299 6.04 -9.51 -25.12
C ASP A 299 4.54 -9.44 -24.76
N GLY A 300 3.99 -8.22 -24.76
CA GLY A 300 2.60 -7.96 -24.37
C GLY A 300 2.28 -8.13 -22.87
N TYR A 301 3.19 -8.61 -22.03
CA TYR A 301 2.95 -8.85 -20.60
C TYR A 301 3.85 -8.03 -19.67
N GLY A 302 5.09 -7.75 -20.06
CA GLY A 302 6.07 -7.03 -19.24
C GLY A 302 7.30 -7.90 -18.95
N TYR A 303 7.69 -8.07 -17.70
CA TYR A 303 8.90 -8.81 -17.33
C TYR A 303 8.59 -10.14 -16.65
N VAL A 304 9.50 -11.11 -16.72
CA VAL A 304 9.44 -12.35 -15.92
C VAL A 304 9.33 -12.03 -14.42
N GLY A 305 9.96 -10.95 -13.94
CA GLY A 305 9.81 -10.44 -12.58
C GLY A 305 8.36 -10.14 -12.20
N VAL A 306 7.60 -9.59 -13.15
CA VAL A 306 6.17 -9.30 -12.93
C VAL A 306 5.36 -10.58 -12.88
N LEU A 307 5.63 -11.55 -13.76
CA LEU A 307 5.02 -12.89 -13.69
C LEU A 307 5.33 -13.56 -12.36
N PHE A 308 6.58 -13.49 -11.91
CA PHE A 308 7.04 -14.05 -10.64
C PHE A 308 6.29 -13.43 -9.46
N SER A 309 6.12 -12.10 -9.44
CA SER A 309 5.28 -11.43 -8.44
C SER A 309 3.83 -11.89 -8.51
N THR A 310 3.19 -11.97 -9.69
CA THR A 310 1.81 -12.46 -9.80
C THR A 310 1.66 -13.91 -9.33
N ALA A 311 2.54 -14.81 -9.77
CA ALA A 311 2.56 -16.22 -9.38
C ALA A 311 2.77 -16.37 -7.86
N SER A 312 3.56 -15.50 -7.25
CA SER A 312 3.80 -15.51 -5.79
C SER A 312 2.53 -15.25 -4.99
N TYR A 313 1.54 -14.50 -5.51
CA TYR A 313 0.25 -14.30 -4.82
C TYR A 313 -0.62 -15.56 -4.81
N TYR A 314 -0.61 -16.34 -5.89
CA TYR A 314 -1.26 -17.66 -5.92
C TYR A 314 -0.63 -18.60 -4.89
N TRP A 315 0.71 -18.64 -4.83
CA TRP A 315 1.43 -19.41 -3.81
C TRP A 315 1.10 -18.94 -2.40
N ARG A 316 1.14 -17.63 -2.15
CA ARG A 316 0.82 -17.04 -0.84
C ARG A 316 -0.59 -17.40 -0.40
N ALA A 317 -1.58 -17.30 -1.28
CA ALA A 317 -2.98 -17.65 -1.00
C ALA A 317 -3.16 -19.11 -0.55
N GLN A 318 -2.38 -20.03 -1.13
CA GLN A 318 -2.37 -21.45 -0.77
C GLN A 318 -1.59 -21.72 0.54
N ASN A 319 -0.56 -20.91 0.82
CA ASN A 319 0.37 -21.09 1.94
C ASN A 319 0.13 -20.14 3.13
N LEU A 320 -1.12 -19.67 3.33
CA LEU A 320 -1.46 -18.83 4.49
C LEU A 320 -1.33 -19.57 5.84
N SER A 321 -1.62 -20.88 5.84
CA SER A 321 -1.78 -21.63 7.10
C SER A 321 -0.53 -21.60 7.98
N PRO A 322 0.69 -21.87 7.48
CA PRO A 322 1.91 -21.80 8.30
C PRO A 322 2.20 -20.41 8.91
N VAL A 323 1.68 -19.35 8.28
CA VAL A 323 1.92 -17.96 8.69
C VAL A 323 1.05 -17.58 9.89
N ILE A 324 -0.21 -18.00 9.88
CA ILE A 324 -1.23 -17.59 10.85
C ILE A 324 -1.67 -18.70 11.81
N SER A 325 -1.30 -19.95 11.53
CA SER A 325 -1.58 -21.11 12.36
C SER A 325 -0.34 -21.61 13.08
N GLY A 326 -0.55 -22.26 14.22
CA GLY A 326 0.53 -22.67 15.14
C GLY A 326 0.62 -21.75 16.37
N SER A 327 1.43 -22.16 17.35
CA SER A 327 1.62 -21.44 18.59
C SER A 327 3.10 -21.42 18.99
N PRO A 328 3.81 -20.27 18.86
CA PRO A 328 3.40 -19.06 18.14
C PRO A 328 3.51 -19.24 16.62
N CYS A 329 2.56 -18.69 15.86
CA CYS A 329 2.66 -18.63 14.40
C CYS A 329 3.63 -17.51 13.94
N GLN A 330 4.09 -17.55 12.69
CA GLN A 330 5.09 -16.62 12.15
C GLN A 330 4.69 -15.15 12.30
N LEU A 331 3.40 -14.83 12.09
CA LEU A 331 2.87 -13.48 12.30
C LEU A 331 3.09 -12.99 13.74
N ILE A 332 2.76 -13.82 14.73
CA ILE A 332 2.91 -13.47 16.15
C ILE A 332 4.39 -13.36 16.52
N SER A 333 5.23 -14.27 16.01
CA SER A 333 6.68 -14.23 16.21
C SER A 333 7.28 -12.93 15.65
N SER A 334 6.95 -12.56 14.42
CA SER A 334 7.45 -11.34 13.77
C SER A 334 7.03 -10.07 14.53
N LEU A 335 5.76 -10.00 14.96
CA LEU A 335 5.27 -8.88 15.77
C LEU A 335 5.91 -8.81 17.17
N ASN A 336 6.25 -9.96 17.77
CA ASN A 336 6.96 -9.98 19.06
C ASN A 336 8.41 -9.47 18.90
N THR A 337 9.09 -9.85 17.81
CA THR A 337 10.42 -9.32 17.49
C THR A 337 10.37 -7.80 17.31
N ALA A 338 9.43 -7.29 16.50
CA ALA A 338 9.27 -5.84 16.31
C ALA A 338 8.93 -5.09 17.60
N ALA A 339 8.21 -5.71 18.52
CA ALA A 339 7.94 -5.18 19.85
C ALA A 339 9.19 -5.10 20.76
N GLY A 340 10.20 -5.92 20.50
CA GLY A 340 11.48 -5.93 21.22
C GLY A 340 12.52 -4.99 20.62
N ASP A 341 12.44 -4.73 19.33
CA ASP A 341 13.47 -4.00 18.58
C ASP A 341 13.47 -2.50 18.85
N THR A 342 14.55 -2.00 19.44
CA THR A 342 14.70 -0.58 19.81
C THR A 342 14.95 0.34 18.62
N SER A 343 15.38 -0.20 17.48
CA SER A 343 15.68 0.57 16.26
C SER A 343 14.41 0.91 15.47
N LEU A 344 13.37 0.09 15.56
CA LEU A 344 12.17 0.22 14.75
C LEU A 344 11.18 1.26 15.26
N ALA A 345 11.12 1.48 16.57
CA ALA A 345 10.12 2.37 17.16
C ALA A 345 10.48 2.83 18.59
N THR A 346 9.89 3.93 19.04
CA THR A 346 10.00 4.43 20.42
C THR A 346 9.41 3.46 21.46
N VAL A 347 9.76 3.63 22.73
CA VAL A 347 9.23 2.80 23.84
C VAL A 347 7.69 2.75 23.84
N SER A 348 7.03 3.89 23.63
CA SER A 348 5.57 3.99 23.57
C SER A 348 5.00 3.18 22.40
N GLN A 349 5.58 3.35 21.22
CA GLN A 349 5.20 2.64 19.99
C GLN A 349 5.40 1.12 20.12
N ARG A 350 6.54 0.67 20.65
CA ARG A 350 6.80 -0.75 20.95
C ARG A 350 5.78 -1.33 21.92
N ASN A 351 5.37 -0.58 22.94
CA ASN A 351 4.30 -1.00 23.86
C ASN A 351 2.93 -1.11 23.17
N GLN A 352 2.65 -0.30 22.16
CA GLN A 352 1.44 -0.43 21.34
C GLN A 352 1.49 -1.68 20.46
N ILE A 353 2.64 -2.00 19.85
CA ILE A 353 2.87 -3.26 19.11
C ILE A 353 2.64 -4.44 20.05
N LYS A 354 3.26 -4.46 21.25
CA LYS A 354 3.04 -5.51 22.27
C LYS A 354 1.57 -5.74 22.59
N LYS A 355 0.80 -4.65 22.75
CA LYS A 355 -0.65 -4.73 23.03
C LYS A 355 -1.41 -5.34 21.86
N PHE A 356 -1.07 -4.94 20.63
CA PHE A 356 -1.65 -5.51 19.41
C PHE A 356 -1.33 -7.00 19.27
N THR A 357 -0.06 -7.40 19.44
CA THR A 357 0.37 -8.80 19.37
C THR A 357 -0.36 -9.67 20.39
N LYS A 358 -0.50 -9.20 21.64
CA LYS A 358 -1.28 -9.91 22.67
C LYS A 358 -2.75 -10.07 22.29
N LYS A 359 -3.36 -9.04 21.69
CA LYS A 359 -4.76 -9.10 21.22
C LYS A 359 -4.94 -10.12 20.10
N LEU A 360 -3.98 -10.21 19.18
CA LEU A 360 -3.97 -11.22 18.11
C LEU A 360 -3.80 -12.63 18.67
N ALA A 361 -2.77 -12.85 19.49
CA ALA A 361 -2.47 -14.14 20.08
C ALA A 361 -3.65 -14.71 20.89
N ASN A 362 -4.32 -13.86 21.68
CA ASN A 362 -5.52 -14.27 22.43
C ASN A 362 -6.70 -14.65 21.51
N GLY A 363 -6.87 -13.97 20.38
CA GLY A 363 -7.91 -14.31 19.41
C GLY A 363 -7.63 -15.65 18.72
N PHE A 364 -6.38 -15.91 18.33
CA PHE A 364 -5.99 -17.12 17.59
C PHE A 364 -6.09 -18.42 18.40
N ARG A 365 -6.05 -18.34 19.74
CA ARG A 365 -6.19 -19.48 20.66
C ARG A 365 -7.56 -20.18 20.63
N LYS A 366 -8.59 -19.59 20.01
CA LYS A 366 -9.97 -20.12 20.02
C LYS A 366 -10.25 -21.27 19.03
N ASN A 367 -9.27 -22.12 18.68
CA ASN A 367 -9.43 -23.17 17.63
C ASN A 367 -10.09 -22.65 16.33
N LEU A 368 -9.73 -21.44 15.92
CA LEU A 368 -10.28 -20.81 14.71
C LEU A 368 -9.67 -21.42 13.44
N SER A 369 -10.47 -21.52 12.39
CA SER A 369 -9.99 -21.83 11.05
C SER A 369 -9.01 -20.77 10.54
N VAL A 370 -8.20 -21.12 9.54
CA VAL A 370 -7.28 -20.19 8.84
C VAL A 370 -8.05 -18.95 8.37
N GLU A 371 -9.20 -19.14 7.74
CA GLU A 371 -10.04 -18.05 7.26
C GLU A 371 -10.56 -17.14 8.38
N SER A 372 -11.04 -17.72 9.48
CA SER A 372 -11.49 -16.95 10.65
C SER A 372 -10.34 -16.16 11.28
N ARG A 373 -9.13 -16.72 11.32
CA ARG A 373 -7.93 -16.02 11.79
C ARG A 373 -7.55 -14.87 10.87
N SER A 374 -7.60 -15.05 9.55
CA SER A 374 -7.34 -14.00 8.57
C SER A 374 -8.34 -12.86 8.69
N LYS A 375 -9.64 -13.16 8.79
CA LYS A 375 -10.70 -12.16 8.99
C LYS A 375 -10.52 -11.41 10.30
N TYR A 376 -10.23 -12.13 11.39
CA TYR A 376 -9.93 -11.50 12.68
C TYR A 376 -8.70 -10.59 12.59
N PHE A 377 -7.60 -11.06 12.00
CA PHE A 377 -6.38 -10.28 11.82
C PHE A 377 -6.64 -8.99 11.05
N ASN A 378 -7.28 -9.05 9.88
CA ASN A 378 -7.57 -7.87 9.06
C ASN A 378 -8.43 -6.84 9.82
N VAL A 379 -9.46 -7.30 10.54
CA VAL A 379 -10.29 -6.42 11.37
C VAL A 379 -9.48 -5.76 12.49
N GLN A 380 -8.63 -6.52 13.17
CA GLN A 380 -7.80 -5.97 14.25
C GLN A 380 -6.74 -5.00 13.71
N LEU A 381 -6.09 -5.34 12.60
CA LEU A 381 -5.09 -4.51 11.94
C LEU A 381 -5.70 -3.18 11.51
N TYR A 382 -6.86 -3.20 10.84
CA TYR A 382 -7.58 -1.98 10.46
C TYR A 382 -7.85 -1.06 11.65
N GLN A 383 -8.49 -1.62 12.70
CA GLN A 383 -8.82 -0.86 13.90
C GLN A 383 -7.58 -0.24 14.55
N TRP A 384 -6.44 -0.95 14.46
CA TRP A 384 -5.21 -0.50 15.06
C TRP A 384 -4.50 0.57 14.22
N LEU A 385 -4.43 0.41 12.89
CA LEU A 385 -3.80 1.37 11.98
C LEU A 385 -4.52 2.72 11.93
N ILE A 386 -5.86 2.76 12.09
CA ILE A 386 -6.59 4.03 12.23
C ILE A 386 -6.11 4.82 13.47
N ILE A 387 -5.85 4.12 14.56
CA ILE A 387 -5.46 4.75 15.82
C ILE A 387 -3.95 5.05 15.83
N GLN A 388 -3.16 4.25 15.11
CA GLN A 388 -1.71 4.34 15.03
C GLN A 388 -1.21 4.47 13.58
N PRO A 389 -1.46 5.59 12.89
CA PRO A 389 -1.07 5.77 11.49
C PRO A 389 0.42 5.56 11.22
N TRP A 390 1.27 5.97 12.16
CA TRP A 390 2.73 5.79 12.13
C TRP A 390 3.13 4.31 11.95
N ALA A 391 2.29 3.39 12.43
CA ALA A 391 2.62 1.98 12.47
C ALA A 391 2.44 1.28 11.12
N THR A 392 1.75 1.92 10.16
CA THR A 392 1.45 1.35 8.84
C THR A 392 2.73 0.90 8.15
N LYS A 393 3.73 1.78 8.05
CA LYS A 393 5.02 1.47 7.43
C LYS A 393 5.72 0.33 8.16
N VAL A 394 5.90 0.49 9.48
CA VAL A 394 6.65 -0.46 10.31
C VAL A 394 6.03 -1.85 10.25
N ILE A 395 4.70 -1.95 10.33
CA ILE A 395 4.01 -3.23 10.51
C ILE A 395 3.82 -3.93 9.19
N LEU A 396 3.41 -3.21 8.14
CA LEU A 396 3.26 -3.83 6.81
C LEU A 396 4.61 -4.27 6.23
N SER A 397 5.73 -3.66 6.63
CA SER A 397 7.07 -4.08 6.19
C SER A 397 7.67 -5.24 6.98
N LEU A 398 7.04 -5.71 8.07
CA LEU A 398 7.60 -6.81 8.86
C LEU A 398 7.63 -8.10 8.05
N LYS A 399 8.79 -8.77 8.05
CA LYS A 399 9.00 -10.05 7.36
C LYS A 399 8.34 -11.22 8.09
N LEU A 400 7.83 -12.18 7.32
CA LEU A 400 7.17 -13.41 7.74
C LEU A 400 7.96 -14.62 7.20
N GLY A 401 9.27 -14.65 7.45
CA GLY A 401 10.16 -15.63 6.81
C GLY A 401 10.16 -15.50 5.29
N ASP A 402 10.17 -16.63 4.59
CA ASP A 402 10.15 -16.68 3.12
C ASP A 402 8.78 -16.36 2.53
N TYR A 403 7.73 -16.25 3.35
CA TYR A 403 6.39 -15.92 2.89
C TYR A 403 6.29 -14.50 2.29
N GLY A 404 7.14 -13.59 2.78
CA GLY A 404 7.12 -12.17 2.40
C GLY A 404 6.82 -11.27 3.60
N THR A 405 6.13 -10.16 3.38
CA THR A 405 5.79 -9.18 4.43
C THR A 405 4.35 -9.31 4.93
N ILE A 406 4.03 -8.66 6.06
CA ILE A 406 2.65 -8.52 6.50
C ILE A 406 1.79 -7.80 5.44
N GLY A 407 2.33 -6.81 4.73
CA GLY A 407 1.64 -6.17 3.61
C GLY A 407 1.24 -7.17 2.53
N GLN A 408 2.19 -7.97 2.05
CA GLN A 408 1.94 -9.03 1.07
C GLN A 408 0.96 -10.09 1.61
N MET A 409 0.98 -10.39 2.91
CA MET A 409 0.00 -11.27 3.55
C MET A 409 -1.42 -10.70 3.51
N VAL A 410 -1.59 -9.41 3.84
CA VAL A 410 -2.89 -8.74 3.76
C VAL A 410 -3.41 -8.78 2.33
N SER A 411 -2.57 -8.41 1.37
CA SER A 411 -2.95 -8.43 -0.05
C SER A 411 -3.23 -9.85 -0.55
N ALA A 412 -2.50 -10.88 -0.11
CA ALA A 412 -2.74 -12.28 -0.47
C ALA A 412 -4.03 -12.87 0.14
N ILE A 413 -4.39 -12.51 1.38
CA ILE A 413 -5.70 -12.86 1.97
C ILE A 413 -6.82 -12.35 1.08
N SER A 414 -6.69 -11.10 0.66
CA SER A 414 -7.68 -10.43 -0.14
C SER A 414 -7.71 -10.98 -1.57
N PHE A 415 -6.55 -11.29 -2.16
CA PHE A 415 -6.42 -11.93 -3.48
C PHE A 415 -7.10 -13.30 -3.52
N LYS A 416 -6.93 -14.12 -2.46
CA LYS A 416 -7.56 -15.43 -2.35
C LYS A 416 -9.09 -15.40 -2.48
N ALA A 417 -9.72 -14.32 -1.99
CA ALA A 417 -11.16 -14.16 -2.09
C ALA A 417 -11.64 -13.93 -3.55
N ASN A 418 -10.77 -13.40 -4.40
CA ASN A 418 -11.09 -13.00 -5.78
C ASN A 418 -10.58 -13.99 -6.83
N ALA A 419 -9.48 -14.70 -6.54
CA ALA A 419 -8.82 -15.64 -7.46
C ALA A 419 -9.44 -17.06 -7.47
N ALA A 420 -10.69 -17.23 -7.03
CA ALA A 420 -11.39 -18.51 -7.14
C ALA A 420 -11.60 -18.89 -8.63
N PRO A 421 -11.58 -20.18 -9.00
CA PRO A 421 -11.59 -20.60 -10.40
C PRO A 421 -12.88 -20.17 -11.11
N ILE A 422 -12.72 -19.65 -12.33
CA ILE A 422 -13.79 -19.25 -13.27
C ILE A 422 -14.70 -20.43 -13.67
N ASP A 423 -14.36 -21.68 -13.32
CA ASP A 423 -15.14 -22.89 -13.63
C ASP A 423 -15.98 -23.45 -12.47
N VAL A 424 -16.19 -22.68 -11.41
CA VAL A 424 -17.17 -23.02 -10.36
C VAL A 424 -18.39 -22.11 -10.61
N PRO A 425 -19.63 -22.64 -10.72
CA PRO A 425 -20.80 -21.78 -10.78
C PRO A 425 -20.70 -20.83 -9.59
N GLU A 426 -20.89 -19.52 -9.88
CA GLU A 426 -20.70 -18.40 -8.95
C GLU A 426 -20.69 -18.90 -7.50
N PRO A 427 -19.57 -18.78 -6.76
CA PRO A 427 -19.66 -18.99 -5.32
C PRO A 427 -20.78 -18.09 -4.89
N GLU A 428 -21.83 -18.67 -4.30
CA GLU A 428 -22.94 -17.93 -3.72
C GLU A 428 -22.28 -16.75 -3.07
N THR A 429 -22.49 -15.58 -3.68
CA THR A 429 -22.10 -14.37 -3.03
C THR A 429 -22.78 -14.54 -1.68
N SER A 430 -22.01 -14.57 -0.59
CA SER A 430 -22.54 -14.02 0.64
C SER A 430 -22.72 -12.53 0.35
N SER A 431 -23.66 -12.23 -0.58
CA SER A 431 -24.47 -11.07 -0.54
C SER A 431 -24.90 -11.05 0.90
N PHE A 432 -24.42 -10.02 1.61
CA PHE A 432 -25.28 -9.44 2.62
C PHE A 432 -26.64 -9.41 1.96
N SER A 433 -27.56 -10.29 2.39
CA SER A 433 -28.92 -10.21 1.89
C SER A 433 -29.33 -8.78 2.23
N PRO A 434 -29.52 -7.89 1.24
CA PRO A 434 -29.84 -6.51 1.56
C PRO A 434 -31.12 -6.56 2.40
N GLY A 435 -31.09 -5.89 3.55
CA GLY A 435 -32.19 -5.96 4.51
C GLY A 435 -33.52 -5.66 3.84
N ASP A 436 -34.40 -6.66 3.76
CA ASP A 436 -35.71 -6.49 3.15
C ASP A 436 -36.64 -5.75 4.11
N CYS A 437 -37.06 -4.54 3.72
CA CYS A 437 -37.97 -3.72 4.51
C CYS A 437 -39.31 -4.42 4.80
N SER A 438 -39.75 -5.35 3.94
CA SER A 438 -40.97 -6.13 4.15
C SER A 438 -40.93 -7.01 5.42
N SER A 439 -39.73 -7.38 5.88
CA SER A 439 -39.51 -8.25 7.04
C SER A 439 -38.82 -7.55 8.22
N THR A 440 -38.71 -6.22 8.18
CA THR A 440 -38.04 -5.43 9.23
C THR A 440 -38.78 -5.50 10.57
N LEU A 441 -40.11 -5.55 10.52
CA LEU A 441 -40.93 -5.63 11.73
C LEU A 441 -40.71 -6.94 12.49
N ASP A 442 -40.32 -8.02 11.83
CA ASP A 442 -39.97 -9.29 12.47
C ASP A 442 -38.79 -9.15 13.45
N LEU A 443 -37.90 -8.18 13.21
CA LEU A 443 -36.66 -8.01 13.98
C LEU A 443 -36.88 -7.33 15.33
N ILE A 444 -38.03 -6.70 15.48
CA ILE A 444 -38.47 -6.04 16.72
C ILE A 444 -39.56 -6.86 17.43
N ILE A 445 -39.95 -8.02 16.91
CA ILE A 445 -40.78 -8.99 17.62
C ILE A 445 -39.94 -9.66 18.71
N LYS A 446 -40.55 -9.87 19.89
CA LYS A 446 -39.91 -10.56 20.99
C LYS A 446 -39.73 -12.03 20.69
N THR A 447 -38.51 -12.51 20.83
CA THR A 447 -38.19 -13.94 20.90
C THR A 447 -38.69 -14.52 22.24
N PRO A 448 -38.74 -15.86 22.39
CA PRO A 448 -39.10 -16.51 23.66
C PRO A 448 -38.30 -16.02 24.87
N ASN A 449 -37.08 -15.52 24.65
CA ASN A 449 -36.19 -14.99 25.69
C ASN A 449 -36.44 -13.50 26.01
N GLN A 450 -37.58 -12.93 25.60
CA GLN A 450 -37.99 -11.53 25.80
C GLN A 450 -37.10 -10.45 25.15
N ASN A 451 -36.03 -10.84 24.43
CA ASN A 451 -35.24 -9.94 23.58
C ASN A 451 -35.78 -9.96 22.15
N THR A 452 -35.58 -8.89 21.38
CA THR A 452 -35.83 -8.94 19.93
C THR A 452 -34.57 -9.39 19.19
N SER A 453 -34.74 -9.86 17.96
CA SER A 453 -33.62 -10.20 17.07
C SER A 453 -32.61 -9.05 16.95
N LEU A 454 -33.09 -7.81 16.78
CA LEU A 454 -32.25 -6.60 16.79
C LEU A 454 -31.51 -6.40 18.12
N SER A 455 -32.19 -6.48 19.27
CA SER A 455 -31.55 -6.28 20.58
C SER A 455 -30.49 -7.35 20.86
N GLN A 456 -30.75 -8.60 20.44
CA GLN A 456 -29.84 -9.72 20.61
C GLN A 456 -28.61 -9.57 19.73
N SER A 457 -28.77 -9.21 18.44
CA SER A 457 -27.63 -8.92 17.56
C SER A 457 -26.75 -7.79 18.08
N VAL A 458 -27.35 -6.73 18.64
CA VAL A 458 -26.58 -5.64 19.24
C VAL A 458 -25.87 -6.11 20.52
N ALA A 459 -26.52 -6.92 21.36
CA ALA A 459 -25.89 -7.49 22.56
C ALA A 459 -24.71 -8.41 22.22
N ASP A 460 -24.87 -9.28 21.23
CA ASP A 460 -23.84 -10.20 20.75
C ASP A 460 -22.66 -9.41 20.15
N ALA A 461 -22.95 -8.43 19.28
CA ALA A 461 -21.91 -7.57 18.72
C ALA A 461 -21.14 -6.80 19.81
N MET A 462 -21.85 -6.27 20.81
CA MET A 462 -21.21 -5.64 21.96
C MET A 462 -20.33 -6.65 22.71
N SER A 463 -20.82 -7.85 23.02
CA SER A 463 -20.11 -8.83 23.83
C SER A 463 -18.84 -9.34 23.13
N GLU A 464 -18.92 -9.64 21.83
CA GLU A 464 -17.88 -10.28 21.02
C GLU A 464 -16.83 -9.31 20.47
N SER A 465 -17.23 -8.09 20.09
CA SER A 465 -16.39 -7.22 19.25
C SER A 465 -15.99 -5.87 19.88
N TRP A 466 -16.54 -5.50 21.04
CA TRP A 466 -16.32 -4.18 21.63
C TRP A 466 -15.46 -4.18 22.90
N THR A 467 -14.65 -3.12 23.04
CA THR A 467 -13.85 -2.83 24.25
C THR A 467 -14.73 -2.37 25.42
N ARG A 468 -14.19 -2.44 26.64
CA ARG A 468 -14.86 -2.00 27.87
C ARG A 468 -15.35 -0.54 27.79
N THR A 469 -14.54 0.35 27.21
CA THR A 469 -14.87 1.77 27.03
C THR A 469 -16.00 1.98 26.03
N GLN A 470 -16.03 1.23 24.93
CA GLN A 470 -17.11 1.28 23.94
C GLN A 470 -18.42 0.77 24.52
N LYS A 471 -18.38 -0.35 25.25
CA LYS A 471 -19.52 -0.89 26.00
C LYS A 471 -20.08 0.15 26.97
N ALA A 472 -19.22 0.78 27.77
CA ALA A 472 -19.63 1.81 28.73
C ALA A 472 -20.34 2.99 28.05
N ARG A 473 -19.78 3.52 26.95
CA ARG A 473 -20.34 4.66 26.21
C ARG A 473 -21.71 4.41 25.60
N PHE A 474 -21.99 3.18 25.14
CA PHE A 474 -23.26 2.85 24.48
C PHE A 474 -24.30 2.21 25.42
N SER A 475 -23.88 1.67 26.57
CA SER A 475 -24.74 0.91 27.49
C SER A 475 -26.05 1.61 27.89
N ALA A 476 -26.04 2.94 28.04
CA ALA A 476 -27.23 3.72 28.36
C ALA A 476 -28.22 3.78 27.16
N TYR A 477 -27.69 3.88 25.95
CA TYR A 477 -28.49 3.91 24.71
C TYR A 477 -29.03 2.52 24.37
N PHE A 478 -28.24 1.47 24.56
CA PHE A 478 -28.71 0.09 24.41
C PHE A 478 -29.88 -0.22 25.36
N ARG A 479 -29.77 0.16 26.65
CA ARG A 479 -30.89 0.06 27.60
C ARG A 479 -32.12 0.84 27.13
N ARG A 480 -31.93 2.00 26.51
CA ARG A 480 -33.02 2.83 25.98
C ARG A 480 -33.67 2.18 24.76
N ILE A 481 -32.90 1.53 23.87
CA ILE A 481 -33.41 0.75 22.73
C ILE A 481 -34.31 -0.38 23.24
N ASN A 482 -33.83 -1.18 24.19
CA ASN A 482 -34.63 -2.28 24.76
C ASN A 482 -35.92 -1.77 25.42
N ARG A 483 -35.90 -0.62 26.10
CA ARG A 483 -37.11 0.00 26.65
C ARG A 483 -38.09 0.45 25.57
N LEU A 484 -37.61 1.01 24.46
CA LEU A 484 -38.48 1.44 23.36
C LEU A 484 -39.13 0.24 22.67
N GLN A 485 -38.38 -0.84 22.45
CA GLN A 485 -38.90 -2.08 21.88
C GLN A 485 -39.89 -2.80 22.81
N ASN A 486 -39.83 -2.54 24.12
CA ASN A 486 -40.83 -3.00 25.08
C ASN A 486 -42.07 -2.11 25.18
N LYS A 487 -41.96 -0.83 24.81
CA LYS A 487 -43.03 0.17 24.99
C LYS A 487 -43.84 0.41 23.71
N TYR A 488 -43.23 0.23 22.55
CA TYR A 488 -43.84 0.48 21.25
C TYR A 488 -43.71 -0.78 20.39
N SER A 489 -44.68 -1.01 19.51
CA SER A 489 -44.70 -2.10 18.53
C SER A 489 -44.72 -1.54 17.11
N GLY A 490 -44.50 -2.41 16.12
CA GLY A 490 -44.60 -2.05 14.71
C GLY A 490 -43.69 -0.88 14.32
N GLU A 491 -44.19 -0.06 13.41
CA GLU A 491 -43.45 1.06 12.81
C GLU A 491 -43.05 2.15 13.83
N ASP A 492 -43.86 2.36 14.86
CA ASP A 492 -43.55 3.30 15.94
C ASP A 492 -42.29 2.91 16.73
N SER A 493 -42.11 1.60 16.94
CA SER A 493 -40.91 1.06 17.57
C SER A 493 -39.69 1.24 16.67
N LEU A 494 -39.85 0.89 15.39
CA LEU A 494 -38.82 1.08 14.35
C LEU A 494 -38.34 2.53 14.30
N ASN A 495 -39.24 3.49 14.14
CA ASN A 495 -38.94 4.91 14.03
C ASN A 495 -38.21 5.44 15.28
N LYS A 496 -38.67 5.08 16.49
CA LYS A 496 -38.05 5.55 17.74
C LYS A 496 -36.69 4.91 18.01
N VAL A 497 -36.51 3.63 17.67
CA VAL A 497 -35.22 2.93 17.80
C VAL A 497 -34.20 3.49 16.81
N CYS A 498 -34.58 3.69 15.55
CA CYS A 498 -33.73 4.27 14.52
C CYS A 498 -33.29 5.69 14.87
N ARG A 499 -34.15 6.48 15.53
CA ARG A 499 -33.79 7.80 16.05
C ARG A 499 -32.65 7.73 17.08
N ILE A 500 -32.62 6.71 17.94
CA ILE A 500 -31.49 6.52 18.85
C ILE A 500 -30.23 6.21 18.06
N PHE A 501 -30.26 5.26 17.13
CA PHE A 501 -29.08 4.92 16.35
C PHE A 501 -28.55 6.08 15.49
N LYS A 502 -29.43 6.91 14.92
CA LYS A 502 -29.07 8.10 14.13
C LYS A 502 -28.45 9.21 14.99
N TYR A 503 -28.95 9.44 16.21
CA TYR A 503 -28.63 10.65 16.98
C TYR A 503 -27.93 10.44 18.32
N TRP A 504 -27.62 9.21 18.75
CA TRP A 504 -26.99 8.96 20.05
C TRP A 504 -25.58 9.58 20.22
N THR A 505 -24.91 9.88 19.11
CA THR A 505 -23.60 10.52 19.11
C THR A 505 -23.42 11.37 17.86
N ARG A 506 -22.69 12.49 17.97
CA ARG A 506 -22.24 13.31 16.83
C ARG A 506 -20.95 12.80 16.19
N ALA A 507 -20.22 11.93 16.89
CA ALA A 507 -18.98 11.35 16.39
C ALA A 507 -19.27 10.30 15.30
N ARG A 508 -18.67 10.49 14.11
CA ARG A 508 -18.86 9.60 12.95
C ARG A 508 -18.50 8.15 13.27
N MET A 509 -17.36 7.93 13.92
CA MET A 509 -16.82 6.58 14.16
C MET A 509 -17.67 5.71 15.09
N PRO A 510 -18.08 6.15 16.30
CA PRO A 510 -18.97 5.33 17.14
C PRO A 510 -20.34 5.12 16.49
N ARG A 511 -20.87 6.12 15.78
CA ARG A 511 -22.15 5.97 15.05
C ARG A 511 -22.06 4.88 13.99
N GLN A 512 -21.00 4.92 13.19
CA GLN A 512 -20.71 3.94 12.16
C GLN A 512 -20.54 2.54 12.73
N GLN A 513 -19.80 2.40 13.85
CA GLN A 513 -19.62 1.13 14.55
C GLN A 513 -20.94 0.46 14.95
N VAL A 514 -21.97 1.24 15.29
CA VAL A 514 -23.31 0.73 15.63
C VAL A 514 -24.13 0.40 14.38
N PHE A 515 -24.05 1.23 13.36
CA PHE A 515 -24.74 1.01 12.07
C PHE A 515 -24.23 -0.22 11.32
N ASP A 516 -22.98 -0.61 11.53
CA ASP A 516 -22.38 -1.79 10.90
C ASP A 516 -22.60 -3.09 11.69
N ILE A 517 -23.45 -3.08 12.71
CA ILE A 517 -23.84 -4.32 13.40
C ILE A 517 -24.72 -5.11 12.45
N VAL A 518 -24.32 -6.35 12.15
CA VAL A 518 -25.14 -7.30 11.40
C VAL A 518 -26.29 -7.77 12.29
N VAL A 519 -27.49 -7.68 11.77
CA VAL A 519 -28.74 -8.12 12.39
C VAL A 519 -29.08 -9.50 11.85
N TYR A 520 -29.30 -10.44 12.77
CA TYR A 520 -29.71 -11.80 12.48
C TYR A 520 -31.16 -11.99 12.93
N LYS A 521 -31.94 -12.80 12.21
CA LYS A 521 -33.20 -13.36 12.72
C LYS A 521 -32.87 -14.49 13.70
N TYR A 522 -33.44 -14.42 14.90
CA TYR A 522 -33.29 -15.47 15.92
C TYR A 522 -34.53 -16.34 16.00
N GLY A 523 -34.34 -17.65 16.03
CA GLY A 523 -35.37 -18.64 16.30
C GLY A 523 -34.93 -19.54 17.45
N LYS A 524 -35.78 -19.70 18.47
CA LYS A 524 -35.49 -20.50 19.68
C LYS A 524 -34.15 -20.16 20.38
N GLY A 525 -33.67 -18.93 20.24
CA GLY A 525 -32.42 -18.45 20.85
C GLY A 525 -31.16 -18.60 20.00
N GLU A 526 -31.26 -19.20 18.81
CA GLU A 526 -30.14 -19.37 17.88
C GLU A 526 -30.27 -18.45 16.67
N LYS A 527 -29.13 -18.11 16.04
CA LYS A 527 -29.08 -17.35 14.79
C LYS A 527 -29.59 -18.25 13.67
N VAL A 528 -30.71 -17.89 13.05
CA VAL A 528 -31.36 -18.70 12.00
C VAL A 528 -31.01 -18.19 10.61
N ALA A 529 -30.99 -16.87 10.43
CA ALA A 529 -30.64 -16.25 9.16
C ALA A 529 -30.03 -14.88 9.38
N GLU A 530 -29.09 -14.48 8.53
CA GLU A 530 -28.67 -13.08 8.43
C GLU A 530 -29.78 -12.27 7.76
N TRP A 531 -30.11 -11.11 8.32
CA TRP A 531 -31.11 -10.22 7.73
C TRP A 531 -30.49 -9.03 7.01
N GLY A 532 -29.43 -8.43 7.55
CA GLY A 532 -28.83 -7.20 7.05
C GLY A 532 -28.09 -6.46 8.17
N THR A 533 -28.02 -5.13 8.12
CA THR A 533 -27.30 -4.30 9.10
C THR A 533 -28.24 -3.35 9.85
N VAL A 534 -27.79 -2.80 10.98
CA VAL A 534 -28.53 -1.74 11.68
C VAL A 534 -28.72 -0.50 10.80
N ARG A 535 -27.80 -0.24 9.86
CA ARG A 535 -27.97 0.82 8.84
C ARG A 535 -29.19 0.56 7.97
N GLU A 536 -29.29 -0.63 7.39
CA GLU A 536 -30.39 -1.02 6.50
C GLU A 536 -31.71 -1.09 7.28
N PHE A 537 -31.68 -1.60 8.50
CA PHE A 537 -32.80 -1.51 9.45
C PHE A 537 -33.28 -0.06 9.62
N CYS A 538 -32.35 0.88 9.74
CA CYS A 538 -32.66 2.31 9.87
C CYS A 538 -33.06 3.00 8.56
N GLN A 539 -32.84 2.39 7.40
CA GLN A 539 -33.29 2.89 6.10
C GLN A 539 -34.78 2.56 5.87
N CYS A 540 -35.28 1.47 6.44
CA CYS A 540 -36.70 1.12 6.46
C CYS A 540 -37.56 1.99 7.41
N SER A 541 -36.96 3.01 8.06
CA SER A 541 -37.70 3.97 8.90
C SER A 541 -38.07 5.22 8.09
N GLY A 542 -39.36 5.37 7.75
CA GLY A 542 -39.90 6.49 6.97
C GLY A 542 -40.14 6.21 5.48
N SER A 543 -40.19 4.93 5.09
CA SER A 543 -40.71 4.45 3.80
C SER A 543 -42.20 4.22 3.85
#